data_AF-A0A3M8BWG0-F1
#
_entry.id   AF-A0A3M8BWG0-F1
#
_cell.length_a   1.000
_cell.length_b   1.000
_cell.length_c   1.000
_cell.angle_alpha   90.00
_cell.angle_beta   90.00
_cell.angle_gamma   90.00
#
_symmetry.space_group_name_H-M   'P 1'
#
loop_
_entity.id
_entity.type
_entity.pdbx_description
1 polymer ?
#
loop_
_entity_poly.entity_id
_entity_poly.type
_entity_poly.pdbx_seq_one_letter_code
_entity_poly.pdbx_strand_id
1 'polypeptide(L)'
;MIDLVKQQRTAFIQWLRSRTKANGERYSENTITSYTSALSNAPKKLTGIEVETRNVFEITSTTTFKKVRAIMEGADNFKEVNDQAGNRAFQYALQYYEELLVQQETGELSGEPSSSPQHLTAETEVRAMDKNILLYGPPGTGKTYNTVAYAVAMIENKTLAAIQLEIATDGYEQVLTRYRTYKEQGQIAFTTFHQSYGYEEFIEGIKPKLDQENQDQSTESISYEIKAGLFKAFCEKAEAPIVSESNEYGIRQDPTIWKLSLGGSGENAVKRDCFNHDRIRIGWDGYGEKITEATDFSPYGGANILTRFIDEMMIGDLVLVLYDEKTIDAIGVVTGEYKWLDSLPDHRRTRSVNWLITDIRENIYALNGNKVMTLGSVYRLNRITLSDVLHMIQKHNPSPSSAIQENSNRYVFIIDEINRGNISKIFGELITLIEPTKRIGQAEELKVRLPYSQVEFGVPDNVYILGTMNTADRSIARLDTALRRRFRFAEMMPDPGLLQDIQVADLDLVAMLTKMNRRIEVLYDREHTIGHAYFLPLASDPSLENLAHIFKNAILPLMQEYFYEDYHKIRLVLGDLNKAYNEQFIHAKQIDVTDLFGSASEMDLDDEVSYAINESAFKNPEAFRKIYSV
;
A
#
# COMPACT_ATOMS: atom_id res chain seq x y z
N MET A 1 -23.80 -4.33 -41.04
CA MET A 1 -22.63 -3.58 -41.56
C MET A 1 -22.46 -2.20 -40.91
N ILE A 2 -23.47 -1.32 -40.90
CA ILE A 2 -23.36 0.05 -40.30
C ILE A 2 -22.89 0.02 -38.83
N ASP A 3 -23.34 -0.97 -38.05
CA ASP A 3 -22.99 -1.10 -36.64
C ASP A 3 -21.52 -1.52 -36.41
N LEU A 4 -21.03 -2.47 -37.22
CA LEU A 4 -19.65 -2.96 -37.17
C LEU A 4 -18.63 -1.86 -37.55
N VAL A 5 -18.96 -1.05 -38.56
CA VAL A 5 -18.12 0.09 -38.98
C VAL A 5 -18.02 1.14 -37.87
N LYS A 6 -19.13 1.42 -37.17
CA LYS A 6 -19.12 2.34 -36.02
C LYS A 6 -18.29 1.79 -34.87
N GLN A 7 -18.39 0.50 -34.60
CA GLN A 7 -17.61 -0.17 -33.55
C GLN A 7 -16.11 -0.12 -33.86
N GLN A 8 -15.70 -0.47 -35.08
CA GLN A 8 -14.30 -0.45 -35.51
C GLN A 8 -13.70 0.96 -35.51
N ARG A 9 -14.48 1.94 -35.97
CA ARG A 9 -14.09 3.35 -35.91
C ARG A 9 -13.92 3.84 -34.46
N THR A 10 -14.81 3.44 -33.56
CA THR A 10 -14.74 3.80 -32.14
C THR A 10 -13.53 3.15 -31.46
N ALA A 11 -13.27 1.88 -31.77
CA ALA A 11 -12.09 1.16 -31.29
C ALA A 11 -10.79 1.83 -31.73
N PHE A 12 -10.69 2.26 -32.99
CA PHE A 12 -9.51 2.96 -33.50
C PHE A 12 -9.28 4.32 -32.84
N ILE A 13 -10.35 5.08 -32.56
CA ILE A 13 -10.26 6.36 -31.83
C ILE A 13 -9.74 6.13 -30.41
N GLN A 14 -10.32 5.17 -29.69
CA GLN A 14 -9.90 4.84 -28.32
C GLN A 14 -8.45 4.35 -28.28
N TRP A 15 -8.06 3.54 -29.27
CA TRP A 15 -6.70 3.04 -29.41
C TRP A 15 -5.68 4.14 -29.72
N LEU A 16 -6.01 5.11 -30.57
CA LEU A 16 -5.10 6.25 -30.80
C LEU A 16 -4.99 7.16 -29.58
N ARG A 17 -6.06 7.32 -28.78
CA ARG A 17 -6.06 8.11 -27.54
C ARG A 17 -5.18 7.51 -26.45
N SER A 18 -5.03 6.18 -26.43
CA SER A 18 -4.17 5.48 -25.48
C SER A 18 -2.70 5.47 -25.90
N ARG A 19 -2.37 5.88 -27.13
CA ARG A 19 -0.97 5.96 -27.62
C ARG A 19 -0.33 7.33 -27.43
N THR A 20 0.98 7.29 -27.24
CA THR A 20 1.88 8.45 -27.25
C THR A 20 2.69 8.46 -28.54
N LYS A 21 3.06 9.64 -28.99
CA LYS A 21 4.05 9.85 -30.06
C LYS A 21 5.44 9.48 -29.54
N ALA A 22 6.42 9.36 -30.43
CA ALA A 22 7.82 9.08 -30.07
C ALA A 22 8.44 10.12 -29.11
N ASN A 23 7.89 11.33 -29.02
CA ASN A 23 8.30 12.38 -28.10
C ASN A 23 7.57 12.31 -26.73
N GLY A 24 6.77 11.28 -26.47
CA GLY A 24 6.03 11.08 -25.23
C GLY A 24 4.69 11.83 -25.14
N GLU A 25 4.36 12.70 -26.09
CA GLU A 25 3.09 13.44 -26.08
C GLU A 25 1.93 12.61 -26.63
N ARG A 26 0.73 12.79 -26.08
CA ARG A 26 -0.49 12.17 -26.63
C ARG A 26 -0.87 12.77 -27.98
N TYR A 27 -1.55 11.99 -28.81
CA TYR A 27 -2.15 12.51 -30.03
C TYR A 27 -3.25 13.53 -29.70
N SER A 28 -3.23 14.68 -30.37
CA SER A 28 -4.27 15.70 -30.20
C SER A 28 -5.58 15.23 -30.83
N GLU A 29 -6.71 15.70 -30.32
CA GLU A 29 -8.05 15.39 -30.87
C GLU A 29 -8.17 15.76 -32.35
N ASN A 30 -7.52 16.85 -32.79
CA ASN A 30 -7.44 17.22 -34.20
C ASN A 30 -6.70 16.16 -35.05
N THR A 31 -5.64 15.57 -34.52
CA THR A 31 -4.87 14.51 -35.22
C THR A 31 -5.68 13.22 -35.32
N ILE A 32 -6.33 12.81 -34.21
CA ILE A 32 -7.19 11.62 -34.16
C ILE A 32 -8.36 11.77 -35.13
N THR A 33 -8.98 12.95 -35.17
CA THR A 33 -10.08 13.26 -36.11
C THR A 33 -9.60 13.22 -37.57
N SER A 34 -8.40 13.74 -37.85
CA SER A 34 -7.79 13.69 -39.18
C SER A 34 -7.56 12.25 -39.64
N TYR A 35 -6.91 11.41 -38.83
CA TYR A 35 -6.61 10.01 -39.18
C TYR A 35 -7.89 9.19 -39.39
N THR A 36 -8.86 9.35 -38.48
CA THR A 36 -10.15 8.65 -38.59
C THR A 36 -10.91 9.05 -39.86
N SER A 37 -10.88 10.34 -40.21
CA SER A 37 -11.54 10.85 -41.42
C SER A 37 -10.83 10.41 -42.69
N ALA A 38 -9.50 10.32 -42.66
CA ALA A 38 -8.69 9.85 -43.79
C ALA A 38 -9.05 8.40 -44.15
N LEU A 39 -9.15 7.49 -43.18
CA LEU A 39 -9.52 6.08 -43.40
C LEU A 39 -10.91 5.87 -44.01
N SER A 40 -11.83 6.81 -43.77
CA SER A 40 -13.21 6.72 -44.30
C SER A 40 -13.39 7.37 -45.68
N ASN A 41 -12.52 8.33 -46.05
CA ASN A 41 -12.77 9.23 -47.18
C ASN A 41 -11.65 9.26 -48.23
N ALA A 42 -10.38 9.11 -47.83
CA ALA A 42 -9.27 9.14 -48.77
C ALA A 42 -9.30 7.96 -49.76
N PRO A 43 -9.63 6.71 -49.37
CA PRO A 43 -9.69 5.61 -50.34
C PRO A 43 -10.74 5.80 -51.44
N LYS A 44 -11.79 6.60 -51.19
CA LYS A 44 -12.82 6.92 -52.19
C LYS A 44 -12.27 7.73 -53.36
N LYS A 45 -11.19 8.48 -53.15
CA LYS A 45 -10.55 9.36 -54.13
C LYS A 45 -9.42 8.68 -54.91
N LEU A 46 -9.06 7.44 -54.58
CA LEU A 46 -8.04 6.70 -55.29
C LEU A 46 -8.56 6.23 -56.66
N THR A 47 -7.71 6.36 -57.67
CA THR A 47 -7.95 5.94 -59.06
C THR A 47 -7.02 4.80 -59.44
N GLY A 48 -7.41 3.97 -60.42
CA GLY A 48 -6.57 2.86 -60.90
C GLY A 48 -6.56 1.63 -59.98
N ILE A 49 -7.45 1.58 -58.97
CA ILE A 49 -7.56 0.45 -58.04
C ILE A 49 -8.94 -0.21 -58.10
N GLU A 50 -8.95 -1.53 -57.94
CA GLU A 50 -10.14 -2.35 -57.80
C GLU A 50 -10.10 -3.02 -56.41
N VAL A 51 -10.96 -2.56 -55.50
CA VAL A 51 -11.05 -3.03 -54.11
C VAL A 51 -12.50 -3.22 -53.72
N GLU A 52 -12.79 -4.27 -52.94
CA GLU A 52 -14.15 -4.64 -52.52
C GLU A 52 -14.83 -3.58 -51.65
N THR A 53 -14.04 -2.82 -50.86
CA THR A 53 -14.54 -1.68 -50.08
C THR A 53 -13.56 -0.50 -50.12
N ARG A 54 -14.12 0.71 -50.08
CA ARG A 54 -13.38 1.98 -49.98
C ARG A 54 -13.55 2.65 -48.61
N ASN A 55 -14.08 1.93 -47.63
CA ASN A 55 -14.13 2.35 -46.24
C ASN A 55 -13.31 1.37 -45.41
N VAL A 56 -12.16 1.80 -44.93
CA VAL A 56 -11.19 0.92 -44.28
C VAL A 56 -11.76 0.23 -43.05
N PHE A 57 -12.69 0.87 -42.32
CA PHE A 57 -13.34 0.31 -41.12
C PHE A 57 -14.32 -0.85 -41.40
N GLU A 58 -14.57 -1.19 -42.66
CA GLU A 58 -15.32 -2.39 -43.04
C GLU A 58 -14.45 -3.65 -43.03
N ILE A 59 -13.12 -3.49 -42.94
CA ILE A 59 -12.17 -4.59 -42.97
C ILE A 59 -11.73 -4.92 -41.55
N THR A 60 -12.11 -6.08 -41.04
CA THR A 60 -11.80 -6.51 -39.66
C THR A 60 -10.71 -7.58 -39.56
N SER A 61 -10.29 -8.16 -40.69
CA SER A 61 -9.20 -9.16 -40.71
C SER A 61 -7.90 -8.52 -41.17
N THR A 62 -6.81 -8.76 -40.43
CA THR A 62 -5.46 -8.27 -40.77
C THR A 62 -5.01 -8.79 -42.13
N THR A 63 -5.30 -10.05 -42.43
CA THR A 63 -4.87 -10.68 -43.70
C THR A 63 -5.54 -10.01 -44.90
N THR A 64 -6.83 -9.70 -44.80
CA THR A 64 -7.57 -8.96 -45.83
C THR A 64 -7.11 -7.51 -45.90
N PHE A 65 -6.89 -6.87 -44.75
CA PHE A 65 -6.44 -5.48 -44.69
C PHE A 65 -5.07 -5.28 -45.34
N LYS A 66 -4.08 -6.14 -45.07
CA LYS A 66 -2.75 -6.08 -45.69
C LYS A 66 -2.80 -6.13 -47.22
N LYS A 67 -3.66 -6.99 -47.79
CA LYS A 67 -3.87 -7.08 -49.24
C LYS A 67 -4.48 -5.80 -49.80
N VAL A 68 -5.54 -5.29 -49.17
CA VAL A 68 -6.24 -4.08 -49.60
C VAL A 68 -5.34 -2.84 -49.45
N ARG A 69 -4.57 -2.74 -48.38
CA ARG A 69 -3.60 -1.67 -48.13
C ARG A 69 -2.54 -1.61 -49.25
N ALA A 70 -1.96 -2.75 -49.63
CA ALA A 70 -0.97 -2.79 -50.70
C ALA A 70 -1.53 -2.31 -52.05
N ILE A 71 -2.80 -2.65 -52.34
CA ILE A 71 -3.50 -2.14 -53.54
C ILE A 71 -3.71 -0.63 -53.44
N MET A 72 -4.16 -0.12 -52.28
CA MET A 72 -4.37 1.32 -52.07
C MET A 72 -3.07 2.12 -52.19
N GLU A 73 -1.98 1.67 -51.57
CA GLU A 73 -0.66 2.31 -51.64
C GLU A 73 -0.06 2.28 -53.06
N GLY A 74 -0.48 1.31 -53.89
CA GLY A 74 -0.11 1.20 -55.31
C GLY A 74 -0.96 2.01 -56.28
N ALA A 75 -1.96 2.76 -55.81
CA ALA A 75 -2.81 3.58 -56.68
C ALA A 75 -2.03 4.71 -57.37
N ASP A 76 -2.35 5.00 -58.63
CA ASP A 76 -1.64 5.98 -59.46
C ASP A 76 -1.57 7.37 -58.81
N ASN A 77 -2.63 7.77 -58.09
CA ASN A 77 -2.76 9.05 -57.42
C ASN A 77 -2.63 8.99 -55.89
N PHE A 78 -2.09 7.90 -55.33
CA PHE A 78 -2.00 7.72 -53.87
C PHE A 78 -1.25 8.88 -53.18
N LYS A 79 -0.13 9.31 -53.77
CA LYS A 79 0.68 10.41 -53.22
C LYS A 79 -0.12 11.72 -53.16
N GLU A 80 -0.84 12.05 -54.22
CA GLU A 80 -1.68 13.26 -54.28
C GLU A 80 -2.80 13.21 -53.25
N VAL A 81 -3.49 12.08 -53.14
CA VAL A 81 -4.57 11.88 -52.16
C VAL A 81 -4.06 11.94 -50.72
N ASN A 82 -2.87 11.39 -50.45
CA ASN A 82 -2.22 11.44 -49.14
C ASN A 82 -1.77 12.86 -48.77
N ASP A 83 -1.23 13.63 -49.72
CA ASP A 83 -0.82 15.03 -49.50
C ASP A 83 -2.05 15.93 -49.23
N GLN A 84 -3.16 15.71 -49.95
CA GLN A 84 -4.43 16.42 -49.72
C GLN A 84 -5.10 16.08 -48.38
N ALA A 85 -4.77 14.95 -47.76
CA ALA A 85 -5.30 14.56 -46.45
C ALA A 85 -4.65 15.34 -45.27
N GLY A 86 -3.63 16.15 -45.53
CA GLY A 86 -2.93 16.98 -44.54
C GLY A 86 -1.91 16.19 -43.72
N ASN A 87 -0.65 16.66 -43.68
CA ASN A 87 0.46 16.03 -42.94
C ASN A 87 0.63 14.51 -43.18
N ARG A 88 0.35 14.01 -44.39
CA ARG A 88 0.42 12.57 -44.74
C ARG A 88 -0.46 11.68 -43.84
N ALA A 89 -1.57 12.23 -43.34
CA ALA A 89 -2.48 11.56 -42.41
C ALA A 89 -2.99 10.21 -42.92
N PHE A 90 -3.18 10.04 -44.23
CA PHE A 90 -3.77 8.81 -44.77
C PHE A 90 -2.80 7.63 -44.68
N GLN A 91 -1.53 7.82 -45.04
CA GLN A 91 -0.50 6.78 -44.94
C GLN A 91 -0.29 6.34 -43.48
N TYR A 92 -0.18 7.29 -42.55
CA TYR A 92 -0.03 6.97 -41.13
C TYR A 92 -1.27 6.28 -40.56
N ALA A 93 -2.46 6.71 -40.96
CA ALA A 93 -3.68 6.09 -40.49
C ALA A 93 -3.82 4.63 -40.97
N LEU A 94 -3.41 4.31 -42.21
CA LEU A 94 -3.39 2.92 -42.71
C LEU A 94 -2.45 2.04 -41.88
N GLN A 95 -1.26 2.54 -41.55
CA GLN A 95 -0.31 1.83 -40.70
C GLN A 95 -0.89 1.55 -39.30
N TYR A 96 -1.42 2.59 -38.65
CA TYR A 96 -1.97 2.45 -37.31
C TYR A 96 -3.21 1.55 -37.26
N TYR A 97 -4.02 1.54 -38.32
CA TYR A 97 -5.15 0.63 -38.40
C TYR A 97 -4.70 -0.83 -38.55
N GLU A 98 -3.61 -1.08 -39.27
CA GLU A 98 -2.99 -2.42 -39.31
C GLU A 98 -2.56 -2.88 -37.92
N GLU A 99 -1.89 -2.01 -37.17
CA GLU A 99 -1.43 -2.31 -35.82
C GLU A 99 -2.61 -2.60 -34.89
N LEU A 100 -3.72 -1.86 -35.00
CA LEU A 100 -4.95 -2.16 -34.28
C LEU A 100 -5.50 -3.55 -34.62
N LEU A 101 -5.61 -3.90 -35.91
CA LEU A 101 -6.16 -5.20 -36.33
C LEU A 101 -5.28 -6.36 -35.89
N VAL A 102 -3.95 -6.21 -35.99
CA VAL A 102 -3.00 -7.19 -35.46
C VAL A 102 -3.21 -7.38 -33.96
N GLN A 103 -3.31 -6.29 -33.19
CA GLN A 103 -3.54 -6.35 -31.74
C GLN A 103 -4.89 -6.96 -31.36
N GLN A 104 -5.93 -6.74 -32.17
CA GLN A 104 -7.23 -7.38 -31.99
C GLN A 104 -7.18 -8.88 -32.28
N GLU A 105 -6.40 -9.32 -33.28
CA GLU A 105 -6.22 -10.74 -33.61
C GLU A 105 -5.25 -11.48 -32.67
N THR A 106 -4.24 -10.81 -32.11
CA THR A 106 -3.26 -11.40 -31.17
C THR A 106 -3.68 -11.32 -29.70
N GLY A 107 -4.76 -10.59 -29.38
CA GLY A 107 -5.24 -10.40 -28.00
C GLY A 107 -4.41 -9.44 -27.15
N GLU A 108 -3.42 -8.76 -27.75
CA GLU A 108 -2.52 -7.83 -27.07
C GLU A 108 -2.97 -6.37 -27.22
N LEU A 109 -4.00 -5.96 -26.48
CA LEU A 109 -4.32 -4.54 -26.31
C LEU A 109 -3.43 -3.92 -25.21
N SER A 110 -2.12 -3.82 -25.44
CA SER A 110 -1.21 -2.76 -24.94
C SER A 110 0.27 -3.05 -25.27
N GLY A 111 0.95 -2.12 -25.95
CA GLY A 111 2.42 -2.13 -26.09
C GLY A 111 2.95 -1.50 -27.38
N GLU A 112 4.01 -0.70 -27.23
CA GLU A 112 4.77 0.08 -28.24
C GLU A 112 5.39 -0.74 -29.39
N PRO A 113 5.83 -0.12 -30.51
CA PRO A 113 6.39 -0.84 -31.65
C PRO A 113 7.79 -1.40 -31.38
N SER A 114 8.00 -2.64 -31.82
CA SER A 114 9.20 -3.45 -31.62
C SER A 114 10.39 -3.05 -32.50
N SER A 115 11.59 -3.07 -31.91
CA SER A 115 12.84 -3.39 -32.58
C SER A 115 13.02 -4.92 -32.60
N SER A 116 13.64 -5.42 -33.67
CA SER A 116 13.68 -6.85 -34.07
C SER A 116 14.65 -7.71 -33.22
N PRO A 117 14.75 -9.05 -33.44
CA PRO A 117 14.41 -10.08 -32.45
C PRO A 117 15.62 -10.77 -31.82
N GLN A 118 15.56 -11.05 -30.52
CA GLN A 118 16.39 -12.07 -29.89
C GLN A 118 15.53 -12.99 -29.04
N HIS A 119 15.53 -14.27 -29.46
CA HIS A 119 15.25 -15.49 -28.70
C HIS A 119 14.04 -15.51 -27.75
N LEU A 120 12.95 -16.10 -28.24
CA LEU A 120 11.90 -16.70 -27.41
C LEU A 120 12.45 -17.92 -26.66
N THR A 121 12.65 -17.77 -25.36
CA THR A 121 12.54 -18.87 -24.39
C THR A 121 11.29 -18.64 -23.56
N ALA A 122 10.48 -19.69 -23.44
CA ALA A 122 9.23 -19.70 -22.73
C ALA A 122 9.46 -19.59 -21.22
N GLU A 123 9.38 -18.38 -20.69
CA GLU A 123 9.03 -18.11 -19.29
C GLU A 123 8.00 -16.98 -19.30
N THR A 124 6.79 -17.29 -18.86
CA THR A 124 5.74 -16.30 -18.62
C THR A 124 6.20 -15.42 -17.46
N GLU A 125 6.93 -14.35 -17.75
CA GLU A 125 7.31 -13.34 -16.77
C GLU A 125 6.04 -12.77 -16.13
N VAL A 126 5.79 -13.15 -14.88
CA VAL A 126 4.94 -12.39 -13.99
C VAL A 126 5.53 -10.98 -13.95
N ARG A 127 4.95 -10.01 -14.68
CA ARG A 127 5.35 -8.61 -14.57
C ARG A 127 5.34 -8.26 -13.07
N ALA A 128 6.52 -7.88 -12.56
CA ALA A 128 6.68 -7.55 -11.16
C ALA A 128 5.64 -6.50 -10.75
N MET A 129 4.87 -6.77 -9.69
CA MET A 129 3.90 -5.81 -9.18
C MET A 129 4.63 -4.53 -8.74
N ASP A 130 4.02 -3.39 -9.05
CA ASP A 130 4.53 -2.09 -8.60
C ASP A 130 4.73 -2.08 -7.09
N LYS A 131 5.91 -1.61 -6.65
CA LYS A 131 6.29 -1.59 -5.24
C LYS A 131 5.42 -0.69 -4.38
N ASN A 132 4.87 0.38 -4.97
CA ASN A 132 4.00 1.33 -4.29
C ASN A 132 2.72 1.48 -5.12
N ILE A 133 1.56 1.13 -4.55
CA ILE A 133 0.26 1.24 -5.22
C ILE A 133 -0.65 2.11 -4.37
N LEU A 134 -1.39 3.02 -5.01
CA LEU A 134 -2.45 3.80 -4.38
C LEU A 134 -3.79 3.47 -5.01
N LEU A 135 -4.66 2.82 -4.25
CA LEU A 135 -6.06 2.58 -4.61
C LEU A 135 -6.84 3.87 -4.39
N TYR A 136 -7.43 4.45 -5.44
CA TYR A 136 -8.13 5.72 -5.31
C TYR A 136 -9.48 5.71 -6.01
N GLY A 137 -10.41 6.50 -5.51
CA GLY A 137 -11.72 6.69 -6.12
C GLY A 137 -12.80 7.09 -5.11
N PRO A 138 -14.05 7.20 -5.58
CA PRO A 138 -15.19 7.60 -4.75
C PRO A 138 -15.40 6.68 -3.54
N PRO A 139 -16.11 7.12 -2.49
CA PRO A 139 -16.40 6.27 -1.33
C PRO A 139 -17.33 5.11 -1.71
N GLY A 140 -17.19 4.00 -0.99
CA GLY A 140 -18.01 2.80 -1.20
C GLY A 140 -17.62 1.96 -2.43
N THR A 141 -16.47 2.17 -3.06
CA THR A 141 -15.99 1.37 -4.21
C THR A 141 -15.15 0.15 -3.80
N GLY A 142 -15.11 -0.17 -2.51
CA GLY A 142 -14.42 -1.36 -2.00
C GLY A 142 -12.90 -1.25 -1.93
N LYS A 143 -12.31 -0.04 -1.89
CA LYS A 143 -10.85 0.17 -1.83
C LYS A 143 -10.20 -0.59 -0.68
N THR A 144 -10.64 -0.33 0.55
CA THR A 144 -10.12 -0.99 1.77
C THR A 144 -10.34 -2.50 1.72
N TYR A 145 -11.48 -2.97 1.21
CA TYR A 145 -11.75 -4.40 1.00
C TYR A 145 -10.74 -5.03 0.02
N ASN A 146 -10.45 -4.35 -1.10
CA ASN A 146 -9.50 -4.84 -2.11
C ASN A 146 -8.05 -4.84 -1.60
N THR A 147 -7.71 -4.10 -0.54
CA THR A 147 -6.35 -4.15 0.02
C THR A 147 -5.92 -5.57 0.42
N VAL A 148 -6.87 -6.40 0.86
CA VAL A 148 -6.65 -7.81 1.20
C VAL A 148 -6.15 -8.58 -0.03
N ALA A 149 -6.87 -8.47 -1.15
CA ALA A 149 -6.51 -9.16 -2.40
C ALA A 149 -5.16 -8.67 -2.94
N TYR A 150 -4.91 -7.36 -2.91
CA TYR A 150 -3.63 -6.79 -3.34
C TYR A 150 -2.46 -7.23 -2.46
N ALA A 151 -2.62 -7.22 -1.14
CA ALA A 151 -1.56 -7.61 -0.22
C ALA A 151 -1.19 -9.09 -0.37
N VAL A 152 -2.20 -9.97 -0.50
CA VAL A 152 -1.96 -11.39 -0.77
C VAL A 152 -1.29 -11.60 -2.13
N ALA A 153 -1.75 -10.91 -3.17
CA ALA A 153 -1.12 -10.96 -4.50
C ALA A 153 0.35 -10.55 -4.45
N MET A 154 0.66 -9.45 -3.75
CA MET A 154 2.04 -8.97 -3.58
C MET A 154 2.92 -9.99 -2.86
N ILE A 155 2.45 -10.53 -1.73
CA ILE A 155 3.22 -11.49 -0.93
C ILE A 155 3.47 -12.79 -1.69
N GLU A 156 2.43 -13.34 -2.33
CA GLU A 156 2.50 -14.61 -3.06
C GLU A 156 3.08 -14.48 -4.47
N ASN A 157 3.44 -13.27 -4.90
CA ASN A 157 3.89 -13.00 -6.26
C ASN A 157 2.90 -13.44 -7.34
N LYS A 158 1.61 -13.20 -7.11
CA LYS A 158 0.54 -13.48 -8.06
C LYS A 158 0.01 -12.20 -8.68
N THR A 159 -0.61 -12.32 -9.85
CA THR A 159 -1.36 -11.19 -10.42
C THR A 159 -2.66 -10.99 -9.62
N LEU A 160 -3.17 -9.76 -9.59
CA LEU A 160 -4.46 -9.47 -8.96
C LEU A 160 -5.60 -10.28 -9.59
N ALA A 161 -5.56 -10.49 -10.91
CA ALA A 161 -6.55 -11.29 -11.63
C ALA A 161 -6.58 -12.76 -11.15
N ALA A 162 -5.42 -13.33 -10.81
CA ALA A 162 -5.35 -14.67 -10.24
C ALA A 162 -6.03 -14.73 -8.87
N ILE A 163 -5.75 -13.76 -7.98
CA ILE A 163 -6.43 -13.68 -6.68
C ILE A 163 -7.95 -13.44 -6.84
N GLN A 164 -8.37 -12.62 -7.81
CA GLN A 164 -9.80 -12.41 -8.09
C GLN A 164 -10.49 -13.68 -8.57
N LEU A 165 -9.82 -14.51 -9.38
CA LEU A 165 -10.33 -15.80 -9.79
C LEU A 165 -10.44 -16.78 -8.61
N GLU A 166 -9.45 -16.79 -7.71
CA GLU A 166 -9.51 -17.55 -6.45
C GLU A 166 -10.71 -17.09 -5.59
N ILE A 167 -10.95 -15.79 -5.47
CA ILE A 167 -12.12 -15.26 -4.73
C ILE A 167 -13.43 -15.74 -5.36
N ALA A 168 -13.53 -15.72 -6.70
CA ALA A 168 -14.73 -16.15 -7.41
C ALA A 168 -14.97 -17.67 -7.32
N THR A 169 -13.90 -18.47 -7.23
CA THR A 169 -13.97 -19.94 -7.26
C THR A 169 -14.05 -20.54 -5.86
N ASP A 170 -13.18 -20.09 -4.97
CA ASP A 170 -12.91 -20.67 -3.65
C ASP A 170 -13.49 -19.85 -2.50
N GLY A 171 -13.94 -18.62 -2.79
CA GLY A 171 -14.53 -17.69 -1.84
C GLY A 171 -13.54 -16.75 -1.18
N TYR A 172 -14.02 -15.56 -0.83
CA TYR A 172 -13.22 -14.49 -0.22
C TYR A 172 -12.54 -14.89 1.10
N GLU A 173 -13.19 -15.71 1.93
CA GLU A 173 -12.67 -16.11 3.24
C GLU A 173 -11.30 -16.81 3.15
N GLN A 174 -11.01 -17.55 2.08
CA GLN A 174 -9.72 -18.22 1.93
C GLN A 174 -8.56 -17.24 1.70
N VAL A 175 -8.81 -16.16 0.95
CA VAL A 175 -7.84 -15.07 0.78
C VAL A 175 -7.69 -14.30 2.09
N LEU A 176 -8.80 -14.06 2.80
CA LEU A 176 -8.78 -13.35 4.08
C LEU A 176 -8.01 -14.12 5.16
N THR A 177 -8.12 -15.45 5.21
CA THR A 177 -7.34 -16.28 6.14
C THR A 177 -5.84 -16.14 5.87
N ARG A 178 -5.40 -16.21 4.61
CA ARG A 178 -3.98 -16.01 4.26
C ARG A 178 -3.50 -14.61 4.64
N TYR A 179 -4.30 -13.58 4.34
CA TYR A 179 -4.02 -12.22 4.78
C TYR A 179 -3.83 -12.11 6.31
N ARG A 180 -4.71 -12.75 7.10
CA ARG A 180 -4.58 -12.79 8.57
C ARG A 180 -3.30 -13.50 9.00
N THR A 181 -2.98 -14.63 8.40
CA THR A 181 -1.72 -15.36 8.67
C THR A 181 -0.49 -14.48 8.40
N TYR A 182 -0.43 -13.80 7.26
CA TYR A 182 0.68 -12.90 6.95
C TYR A 182 0.74 -11.68 7.89
N LYS A 183 -0.41 -11.20 8.35
CA LYS A 183 -0.47 -10.13 9.37
C LYS A 183 0.04 -10.61 10.73
N GLU A 184 -0.32 -11.81 11.17
CA GLU A 184 0.17 -12.41 12.42
C GLU A 184 1.68 -12.68 12.39
N GLN A 185 2.20 -13.11 11.24
CA GLN A 185 3.64 -13.22 10.98
C GLN A 185 4.33 -11.85 10.89
N GLY A 186 3.57 -10.76 10.86
CA GLY A 186 4.05 -9.38 10.71
C GLY A 186 4.65 -9.09 9.33
N GLN A 187 4.30 -9.88 8.31
CA GLN A 187 4.55 -9.54 6.91
C GLN A 187 3.58 -8.47 6.40
N ILE A 188 2.43 -8.30 7.04
CA ILE A 188 1.49 -7.22 6.75
C ILE A 188 1.37 -6.31 7.97
N ALA A 189 1.56 -5.01 7.76
CA ALA A 189 1.21 -3.97 8.72
C ALA A 189 0.11 -3.07 8.14
N PHE A 190 -0.74 -2.54 9.01
CA PHE A 190 -1.85 -1.67 8.62
C PHE A 190 -1.88 -0.46 9.53
N THR A 191 -1.99 0.74 8.94
CA THR A 191 -2.21 1.99 9.65
C THR A 191 -3.22 2.85 8.90
N THR A 192 -3.82 3.82 9.59
CA THR A 192 -4.72 4.81 9.01
C THR A 192 -4.18 6.19 9.29
N PHE A 193 -4.05 7.03 8.27
CA PHE A 193 -3.60 8.41 8.46
C PHE A 193 -4.74 9.31 8.94
N HIS A 194 -4.39 10.26 9.79
CA HIS A 194 -5.27 11.30 10.28
C HIS A 194 -4.48 12.61 10.43
N GLN A 195 -5.18 13.73 10.61
CA GLN A 195 -4.57 15.07 10.63
C GLN A 195 -3.46 15.24 11.67
N SER A 196 -3.60 14.58 12.83
CA SER A 196 -2.59 14.59 13.90
C SER A 196 -1.47 13.56 13.74
N TYR A 197 -1.49 12.72 12.71
CA TYR A 197 -0.49 11.66 12.51
C TYR A 197 0.79 12.29 11.97
N GLY A 198 1.94 11.96 12.56
CA GLY A 198 3.20 12.62 12.28
C GLY A 198 4.36 11.69 11.98
N TYR A 199 5.53 12.32 11.79
CA TYR A 199 6.80 11.63 11.60
C TYR A 199 7.16 10.75 12.81
N GLU A 200 6.85 11.20 14.02
CA GLU A 200 7.24 10.54 15.27
C GLU A 200 6.54 9.18 15.48
N GLU A 201 5.32 9.03 14.99
CA GLU A 201 4.58 7.76 15.00
C GLU A 201 5.01 6.84 13.85
N PHE A 202 5.44 7.40 12.72
CA PHE A 202 5.67 6.66 11.48
C PHE A 202 7.13 6.20 11.34
N ILE A 203 8.10 7.07 11.60
CA ILE A 203 9.53 6.84 11.38
C ILE A 203 10.28 6.66 12.69
N GLU A 204 10.39 7.72 13.50
CA GLU A 204 10.95 7.65 14.85
C GLU A 204 10.62 8.91 15.63
N GLY A 205 10.42 8.75 16.94
CA GLY A 205 10.06 9.84 17.83
C GLY A 205 10.71 9.71 19.18
N ILE A 206 10.84 10.84 19.87
CA ILE A 206 11.29 10.86 21.27
C ILE A 206 10.09 10.55 22.16
N LYS A 207 10.21 9.53 23.00
CA LYS A 207 9.18 9.17 23.98
C LYS A 207 9.72 9.33 25.40
N PRO A 208 8.91 9.87 26.33
CA PRO A 208 9.29 9.93 27.72
C PRO A 208 9.34 8.50 28.27
N LYS A 209 10.41 8.21 29.00
CA LYS A 209 10.58 7.03 29.80
C LYS A 209 10.57 7.47 31.26
N LEU A 210 9.71 6.83 32.05
CA LEU A 210 9.73 7.01 33.49
C LEU A 210 10.92 6.19 34.00
N ASP A 211 11.98 6.88 34.42
CA ASP A 211 13.06 6.23 35.15
C ASP A 211 12.51 5.84 36.51
N GLN A 212 12.16 4.56 36.67
CA GLN A 212 12.08 3.94 37.99
C GLN A 212 13.50 3.76 38.60
N GLU A 213 14.54 4.28 37.95
CA GLU A 213 15.95 4.08 38.30
C GLU A 213 16.43 4.93 39.49
N ASN A 214 15.63 5.89 40.01
CA ASN A 214 16.03 6.70 41.18
C ASN A 214 14.88 6.88 42.18
N GLN A 215 14.68 5.91 43.09
CA GLN A 215 13.90 6.14 44.33
C GLN A 215 14.67 7.00 45.37
N ASP A 216 15.85 7.54 45.03
CA ASP A 216 16.74 8.23 45.97
C ASP A 216 16.75 9.77 45.87
N GLN A 217 15.91 10.39 45.03
CA GLN A 217 15.69 11.84 45.09
C GLN A 217 14.21 12.14 44.87
N SER A 218 13.68 13.11 45.61
CA SER A 218 12.29 13.56 45.60
C SER A 218 11.84 14.24 44.30
N THR A 219 12.26 13.74 43.15
CA THR A 219 11.92 14.20 41.81
C THR A 219 11.98 13.01 40.87
N GLU A 220 10.81 12.53 40.41
CA GLU A 220 10.70 11.63 39.26
C GLU A 220 11.38 12.29 38.06
N SER A 221 12.59 11.87 37.71
CA SER A 221 13.29 12.38 36.54
C SER A 221 12.77 11.68 35.29
N ILE A 222 12.05 12.42 34.43
CA ILE A 222 11.63 11.93 33.12
C ILE A 222 12.88 11.85 32.22
N SER A 223 13.24 10.64 31.76
CA SER A 223 14.24 10.45 30.71
C SER A 223 13.55 10.34 29.34
N TYR A 224 14.30 10.52 28.26
CA TYR A 224 13.77 10.50 26.92
C TYR A 224 14.48 9.44 26.09
N GLU A 225 13.73 8.53 25.49
CA GLU A 225 14.25 7.51 24.58
C GLU A 225 13.76 7.74 23.16
N ILE A 226 14.58 7.40 22.17
CA ILE A 226 14.18 7.43 20.77
C ILE A 226 13.58 6.07 20.44
N LYS A 227 12.32 6.05 19.99
CA LYS A 227 11.62 4.83 19.61
C LYS A 227 11.32 4.84 18.11
N ALA A 228 11.54 3.69 17.47
CA ALA A 228 11.14 3.48 16.08
C ALA A 228 9.60 3.60 15.94
N GLY A 229 9.18 4.30 14.89
CA GLY A 229 7.79 4.36 14.44
C GLY A 229 7.39 3.09 13.67
N LEU A 230 6.11 3.01 13.32
CA LEU A 230 5.53 1.80 12.73
C LEU A 230 6.22 1.37 11.42
N PHE A 231 6.51 2.31 10.53
CA PHE A 231 7.09 2.00 9.22
C PHE A 231 8.57 1.66 9.32
N LYS A 232 9.33 2.37 10.17
CA LYS A 232 10.74 2.06 10.42
C LYS A 232 10.90 0.65 11.00
N ALA A 233 10.15 0.32 12.06
CA ALA A 233 10.19 -1.00 12.67
C ALA A 233 9.77 -2.11 11.69
N PHE A 234 8.82 -1.82 10.80
CA PHE A 234 8.42 -2.74 9.75
C PHE A 234 9.52 -2.98 8.70
N CYS A 235 10.23 -1.93 8.28
CA CYS A 235 11.36 -2.03 7.37
C CYS A 235 12.53 -2.81 8.02
N GLU A 236 12.87 -2.51 9.28
CA GLU A 236 13.90 -3.23 10.03
C GLU A 236 13.57 -4.73 10.11
N LYS A 237 12.30 -5.09 10.31
CA LYS A 237 11.85 -6.49 10.28
C LYS A 237 11.96 -7.13 8.89
N ALA A 238 11.66 -6.39 7.83
CA ALA A 238 11.75 -6.89 6.47
C ALA A 238 13.21 -7.08 6.00
N GLU A 239 14.14 -6.30 6.54
CA GLU A 239 15.58 -6.43 6.29
C GLU A 239 16.22 -7.52 7.17
N ALA A 240 15.66 -7.76 8.37
CA ALA A 240 16.19 -8.74 9.31
C ALA A 240 16.27 -10.13 8.66
N PRO A 241 17.42 -10.82 8.76
CA PRO A 241 17.62 -12.11 8.12
C PRO A 241 16.76 -13.18 8.79
N ILE A 242 16.37 -14.21 8.02
CA ILE A 242 15.56 -15.32 8.52
C ILE A 242 16.49 -16.32 9.20
N VAL A 243 16.30 -16.53 10.49
CA VAL A 243 16.98 -17.58 11.25
C VAL A 243 16.17 -18.86 11.14
N SER A 244 16.76 -19.99 10.77
CA SER A 244 16.03 -21.27 10.79
C SER A 244 15.70 -21.66 12.24
N GLU A 245 14.47 -22.14 12.51
CA GLU A 245 14.07 -22.58 13.86
C GLU A 245 15.01 -23.65 14.44
N SER A 246 15.57 -24.49 13.57
CA SER A 246 16.70 -25.35 13.86
C SER A 246 17.92 -24.82 13.13
N ASN A 247 18.76 -24.06 13.82
CA ASN A 247 20.08 -23.68 13.33
C ASN A 247 21.17 -24.31 14.19
N GLU A 248 22.32 -24.58 13.57
CA GLU A 248 23.49 -25.19 14.22
C GLU A 248 24.05 -24.35 15.38
N TYR A 249 23.74 -23.06 15.43
CA TYR A 249 24.21 -22.14 16.46
C TYR A 249 23.30 -22.09 17.69
N GLY A 250 22.06 -22.55 17.60
CA GLY A 250 21.04 -22.43 18.65
C GLY A 250 20.45 -21.02 18.83
N ILE A 251 20.60 -20.14 17.84
CA ILE A 251 20.06 -18.77 17.85
C ILE A 251 18.54 -18.81 17.71
N ARG A 252 17.80 -18.03 18.49
CA ARG A 252 16.33 -17.97 18.36
C ARG A 252 15.90 -17.04 17.21
N GLN A 253 14.64 -17.11 16.78
CA GLN A 253 14.08 -16.31 15.67
C GLN A 253 14.28 -14.79 15.82
N ASP A 254 14.14 -14.25 17.03
CA ASP A 254 14.29 -12.82 17.33
C ASP A 254 15.24 -12.63 18.53
N PRO A 255 16.56 -12.81 18.33
CA PRO A 255 17.52 -12.84 19.42
C PRO A 255 17.80 -11.43 19.92
N THR A 256 17.85 -11.26 21.25
CA THR A 256 18.42 -10.03 21.82
C THR A 256 19.94 -10.12 21.80
N ILE A 257 20.60 -9.05 21.36
CA ILE A 257 22.06 -8.93 21.39
C ILE A 257 22.47 -8.20 22.67
N TRP A 258 23.12 -8.93 23.57
CA TRP A 258 23.54 -8.43 24.87
C TRP A 258 25.02 -8.07 24.86
N LYS A 259 25.36 -6.89 25.34
CA LYS A 259 26.71 -6.59 25.81
C LYS A 259 26.91 -7.23 27.17
N LEU A 260 28.03 -7.94 27.35
CA LEU A 260 28.42 -8.53 28.62
C LEU A 260 29.83 -8.13 29.07
N SER A 261 29.99 -7.74 30.33
CA SER A 261 31.31 -7.65 30.99
C SER A 261 31.55 -8.86 31.88
N LEU A 262 32.58 -9.66 31.57
CA LEU A 262 33.01 -10.80 32.39
C LEU A 262 34.23 -10.41 33.23
N GLY A 263 34.02 -10.01 34.48
CA GLY A 263 35.10 -9.60 35.39
C GLY A 263 35.82 -8.28 35.05
N GLY A 264 35.34 -7.55 34.02
CA GLY A 264 35.88 -6.25 33.60
C GLY A 264 36.52 -6.27 32.21
N SER A 265 37.22 -5.17 31.89
CA SER A 265 37.99 -5.03 30.64
C SER A 265 39.29 -5.83 30.69
N GLY A 266 39.84 -6.17 29.53
CA GLY A 266 41.07 -6.93 29.39
C GLY A 266 40.89 -8.43 29.65
N GLU A 267 42.02 -9.12 29.71
CA GLU A 267 42.09 -10.50 30.20
C GLU A 267 41.92 -10.55 31.72
N ASN A 268 41.14 -11.49 32.21
CA ASN A 268 40.98 -11.73 33.64
C ASN A 268 40.56 -13.18 33.94
N ALA A 269 40.71 -13.60 35.19
CA ALA A 269 40.41 -14.96 35.62
C ALA A 269 38.94 -15.34 35.43
N VAL A 270 38.01 -14.39 35.62
CA VAL A 270 36.57 -14.65 35.47
C VAL A 270 36.24 -14.98 34.02
N LYS A 271 36.73 -14.16 33.09
CA LYS A 271 36.54 -14.34 31.65
C LYS A 271 37.16 -15.64 31.14
N ARG A 272 38.39 -15.96 31.53
CA ARG A 272 39.03 -17.22 31.12
C ARG A 272 38.28 -18.44 31.62
N ASP A 273 37.80 -18.42 32.86
CA ASP A 273 36.95 -19.49 33.37
C ASP A 273 35.62 -19.60 32.60
N CYS A 274 35.00 -18.49 32.23
CA CYS A 274 33.78 -18.47 31.41
C CYS A 274 34.00 -19.12 30.03
N PHE A 275 35.12 -18.83 29.38
CA PHE A 275 35.48 -19.44 28.09
C PHE A 275 35.79 -20.93 28.22
N ASN A 276 36.47 -21.35 29.29
CA ASN A 276 36.86 -22.75 29.49
C ASN A 276 35.72 -23.68 29.92
N HIS A 277 34.60 -23.13 30.41
CA HIS A 277 33.48 -23.89 30.96
C HIS A 277 32.15 -23.56 30.29
N ASP A 278 32.17 -22.94 29.11
CA ASP A 278 30.97 -22.68 28.29
C ASP A 278 29.85 -21.98 29.09
N ARG A 279 30.23 -20.93 29.82
CA ARG A 279 29.32 -20.18 30.69
C ARG A 279 29.59 -18.69 30.70
N ILE A 280 28.58 -17.91 31.01
CA ILE A 280 28.69 -16.48 31.35
C ILE A 280 28.36 -16.27 32.82
N ARG A 281 28.98 -15.25 33.43
CA ARG A 281 28.89 -15.01 34.86
C ARG A 281 28.84 -13.53 35.22
N ILE A 282 28.00 -13.17 36.18
CA ILE A 282 27.91 -11.81 36.73
C ILE A 282 27.94 -11.83 38.28
N GLY A 283 28.31 -10.70 38.87
CA GLY A 283 28.47 -10.50 40.31
C GLY A 283 27.16 -10.21 41.05
N TRP A 284 27.23 -9.28 42.01
CA TRP A 284 26.18 -8.92 42.97
C TRP A 284 25.81 -10.06 43.94
N ASP A 285 26.78 -10.91 44.27
CA ASP A 285 26.60 -12.07 45.14
C ASP A 285 26.10 -11.70 46.54
N GLY A 286 26.35 -10.46 46.99
CA GLY A 286 25.88 -9.94 48.28
C GLY A 286 24.35 -9.90 48.44
N TYR A 287 23.59 -9.91 47.35
CA TYR A 287 22.12 -10.05 47.39
C TYR A 287 21.63 -11.49 47.51
N GLY A 288 22.53 -12.48 47.43
CA GLY A 288 22.19 -13.90 47.46
C GLY A 288 21.52 -14.41 46.17
N GLU A 289 21.26 -15.72 46.11
CA GLU A 289 20.73 -16.39 44.92
C GLU A 289 19.42 -15.81 44.40
N LYS A 290 18.50 -15.44 45.30
CA LYS A 290 17.14 -15.06 44.97
C LYS A 290 16.95 -13.56 45.10
N ILE A 291 16.58 -12.92 43.99
CA ILE A 291 16.13 -11.54 43.96
C ILE A 291 14.61 -11.53 44.07
N THR A 292 14.08 -10.72 44.99
CA THR A 292 12.64 -10.55 45.23
C THR A 292 12.24 -9.06 45.11
N GLU A 293 10.95 -8.77 45.03
CA GLU A 293 10.44 -7.38 45.04
C GLU A 293 10.85 -6.59 46.30
N ALA A 294 11.18 -7.26 47.40
CA ALA A 294 11.65 -6.65 48.64
C ALA A 294 13.17 -6.43 48.70
N THR A 295 13.90 -6.71 47.62
CA THR A 295 15.37 -6.58 47.59
C THR A 295 15.76 -5.11 47.58
N ASP A 296 16.53 -4.68 48.59
CA ASP A 296 17.08 -3.33 48.65
C ASP A 296 18.34 -3.22 47.79
N PHE A 297 18.24 -2.48 46.68
CA PHE A 297 19.35 -2.26 45.75
C PHE A 297 20.23 -1.05 46.11
N SER A 298 19.88 -0.26 47.12
CA SER A 298 20.68 0.91 47.53
C SER A 298 22.15 0.60 47.88
N PRO A 299 22.54 -0.57 48.44
CA PRO A 299 23.92 -0.80 48.86
C PRO A 299 24.93 -1.04 47.72
N TYR A 300 24.51 -1.70 46.63
CA TYR A 300 25.40 -2.14 45.55
C TYR A 300 24.85 -1.83 44.14
N GLY A 301 23.65 -1.24 44.03
CA GLY A 301 22.96 -0.99 42.77
C GLY A 301 22.69 -2.26 41.97
N GLY A 302 22.59 -2.14 40.65
CA GLY A 302 22.56 -3.29 39.75
C GLY A 302 21.19 -3.95 39.53
N ALA A 303 20.10 -3.37 40.03
CA ALA A 303 18.73 -3.87 39.81
C ALA A 303 18.46 -4.23 38.34
N ASN A 304 18.66 -3.27 37.43
CA ASN A 304 18.43 -3.50 35.99
C ASN A 304 19.38 -4.51 35.37
N ILE A 305 20.61 -4.63 35.88
CA ILE A 305 21.59 -5.61 35.40
C ILE A 305 21.12 -7.03 35.78
N LEU A 306 20.66 -7.17 37.02
CA LEU A 306 20.13 -8.43 37.55
C LEU A 306 18.83 -8.82 36.84
N THR A 307 17.87 -7.91 36.69
CA THR A 307 16.63 -8.16 35.92
C THR A 307 16.95 -8.58 34.48
N ARG A 308 17.86 -7.89 33.81
CA ARG A 308 18.26 -8.27 32.44
C ARG A 308 18.86 -9.67 32.36
N PHE A 309 19.76 -10.00 33.28
CA PHE A 309 20.45 -11.28 33.26
C PHE A 309 19.58 -12.45 33.75
N ILE A 310 18.73 -12.22 34.76
CA ILE A 310 17.92 -13.27 35.39
C ILE A 310 16.59 -13.44 34.64
N ASP A 311 15.92 -12.34 34.30
CA ASP A 311 14.52 -12.38 33.83
C ASP A 311 14.39 -12.12 32.32
N GLU A 312 15.16 -11.20 31.75
CA GLU A 312 14.99 -10.81 30.33
C GLU A 312 15.79 -11.66 29.33
N MET A 313 17.00 -12.10 29.70
CA MET A 313 17.89 -12.85 28.82
C MET A 313 17.35 -14.27 28.62
N MET A 314 17.14 -14.66 27.36
CA MET A 314 16.50 -15.92 26.99
C MET A 314 17.49 -16.88 26.30
N ILE A 315 17.18 -18.17 26.34
CA ILE A 315 17.87 -19.16 25.51
C ILE A 315 17.75 -18.77 24.03
N GLY A 316 18.87 -18.84 23.32
CA GLY A 316 19.03 -18.43 21.93
C GLY A 316 19.39 -16.96 21.71
N ASP A 317 19.48 -16.15 22.77
CA ASP A 317 20.02 -14.78 22.68
C ASP A 317 21.54 -14.79 22.44
N LEU A 318 22.04 -13.69 21.88
CA LEU A 318 23.46 -13.49 21.58
C LEU A 318 24.13 -12.67 22.68
N VAL A 319 25.35 -13.05 23.05
CA VAL A 319 26.20 -12.31 24.01
C VAL A 319 27.50 -11.87 23.34
N LEU A 320 27.78 -10.58 23.39
CA LEU A 320 29.03 -9.96 22.98
C LEU A 320 29.83 -9.59 24.24
N VAL A 321 30.90 -10.33 24.49
CA VAL A 321 31.76 -10.13 25.67
C VAL A 321 32.73 -9.00 25.39
N LEU A 322 32.81 -8.04 26.30
CA LEU A 322 33.70 -6.88 26.17
C LEU A 322 35.18 -7.26 26.41
N TYR A 323 36.07 -6.71 25.57
CA TYR A 323 37.50 -6.61 25.89
C TYR A 323 37.85 -5.20 26.37
N ASP A 324 37.45 -4.16 25.66
CA ASP A 324 37.57 -2.76 26.09
C ASP A 324 36.36 -1.93 25.65
N GLU A 325 36.39 -0.62 25.86
CA GLU A 325 35.28 0.29 25.53
C GLU A 325 34.86 0.31 24.04
N LYS A 326 35.67 -0.24 23.13
CA LYS A 326 35.45 -0.29 21.68
C LYS A 326 35.51 -1.70 21.10
N THR A 327 36.11 -2.65 21.79
CA THR A 327 36.37 -4.00 21.27
C THR A 327 35.66 -5.09 22.06
N ILE A 328 35.21 -6.12 21.34
CA ILE A 328 34.66 -7.34 21.89
C ILE A 328 35.68 -8.47 21.81
N ASP A 329 35.50 -9.44 22.67
CA ASP A 329 36.41 -10.55 22.90
C ASP A 329 35.82 -11.89 22.48
N ALA A 330 34.51 -12.03 22.58
CA ALA A 330 33.82 -13.26 22.26
C ALA A 330 32.38 -12.98 21.83
N ILE A 331 31.86 -13.91 21.02
CA ILE A 331 30.45 -13.99 20.65
C ILE A 331 29.96 -15.37 21.07
N GLY A 332 28.87 -15.43 21.81
CA GLY A 332 28.25 -16.69 22.24
C GLY A 332 26.74 -16.65 22.14
N VAL A 333 26.12 -17.82 22.19
CA VAL A 333 24.67 -18.01 22.22
C VAL A 333 24.27 -18.57 23.57
N VAL A 334 23.26 -17.99 24.22
CA VAL A 334 22.75 -18.49 25.50
C VAL A 334 22.07 -19.84 25.31
N THR A 335 22.49 -20.86 26.04
CA THR A 335 21.98 -22.24 25.92
C THR A 335 21.29 -22.74 27.18
N GLY A 336 21.33 -21.99 28.27
CA GLY A 336 20.74 -22.40 29.54
C GLY A 336 20.10 -21.28 30.34
N GLU A 337 19.17 -21.69 31.20
CA GLU A 337 18.54 -20.81 32.18
C GLU A 337 19.51 -20.31 33.25
N TYR A 338 19.09 -19.25 33.94
CA TYR A 338 19.80 -18.71 35.11
C TYR A 338 20.06 -19.82 36.14
N LYS A 339 21.30 -19.88 36.64
CA LYS A 339 21.72 -20.78 37.71
C LYS A 339 22.65 -20.08 38.67
N TRP A 340 22.43 -20.28 39.96
CA TRP A 340 23.38 -19.97 41.01
C TRP A 340 24.38 -21.13 41.19
N LEU A 341 25.67 -20.81 41.25
CA LEU A 341 26.72 -21.82 41.36
C LEU A 341 27.63 -21.57 42.56
N ASP A 342 27.35 -22.27 43.66
CA ASP A 342 28.06 -22.12 44.95
C ASP A 342 29.53 -22.56 44.93
N SER A 343 29.93 -23.39 43.96
CA SER A 343 31.32 -23.82 43.83
C SER A 343 32.27 -22.70 43.39
N LEU A 344 31.74 -21.55 42.95
CA LEU A 344 32.52 -20.39 42.55
C LEU A 344 32.81 -19.47 43.74
N PRO A 345 34.05 -18.92 43.83
CA PRO A 345 34.39 -17.99 44.90
C PRO A 345 33.55 -16.70 44.82
N ASP A 346 33.32 -16.21 43.60
CA ASP A 346 32.59 -14.99 43.26
C ASP A 346 31.90 -15.13 41.88
N HIS A 347 31.08 -14.13 41.52
CA HIS A 347 30.32 -14.09 40.27
C HIS A 347 29.47 -15.36 40.09
N ARG A 348 28.66 -15.67 41.11
CA ARG A 348 27.97 -16.97 41.23
C ARG A 348 26.74 -17.09 40.36
N ARG A 349 26.29 -15.99 39.74
CA ARG A 349 25.15 -15.97 38.81
C ARG A 349 25.62 -16.35 37.43
N THR A 350 25.15 -17.49 36.94
CA THR A 350 25.65 -18.10 35.73
C THR A 350 24.54 -18.42 34.74
N ARG A 351 24.89 -18.47 33.46
CA ARG A 351 24.12 -19.10 32.39
C ARG A 351 25.06 -19.90 31.50
N SER A 352 24.59 -21.02 30.97
CA SER A 352 25.33 -21.77 29.96
C SER A 352 25.29 -21.03 28.62
N VAL A 353 26.41 -21.04 27.90
CA VAL A 353 26.51 -20.48 26.56
C VAL A 353 27.27 -21.41 25.64
N ASN A 354 26.95 -21.39 24.36
CA ASN A 354 27.79 -21.96 23.31
C ASN A 354 28.65 -20.84 22.73
N TRP A 355 29.97 -20.91 22.88
CA TRP A 355 30.87 -19.91 22.30
C TRP A 355 31.02 -20.14 20.81
N LEU A 356 30.55 -19.18 20.01
CA LEU A 356 30.72 -19.21 18.55
C LEU A 356 32.13 -18.79 18.17
N ILE A 357 32.67 -17.82 18.91
CA ILE A 357 34.05 -17.40 18.77
C ILE A 357 34.57 -16.71 20.04
N THR A 358 35.85 -16.87 20.33
CA THR A 358 36.56 -16.25 21.47
C THR A 358 37.92 -15.68 21.02
N ASP A 359 38.51 -14.81 21.84
CA ASP A 359 39.83 -14.21 21.66
C ASP A 359 40.01 -13.37 20.37
N ILE A 360 38.94 -12.71 19.88
CA ILE A 360 38.93 -12.02 18.58
C ILE A 360 39.38 -10.56 18.57
N ARG A 361 39.23 -9.86 19.71
CA ARG A 361 39.51 -8.41 19.83
C ARG A 361 38.88 -7.56 18.70
N GLU A 362 37.66 -7.91 18.30
CA GLU A 362 36.97 -7.25 17.18
C GLU A 362 36.51 -5.85 17.58
N ASN A 363 36.85 -4.84 16.79
CA ASN A 363 36.44 -3.47 17.05
C ASN A 363 35.04 -3.21 16.51
N ILE A 364 34.10 -2.93 17.41
CA ILE A 364 32.68 -2.67 17.07
C ILE A 364 32.32 -1.19 17.20
N TYR A 365 33.28 -0.28 17.37
CA TYR A 365 33.01 1.14 17.62
C TYR A 365 32.18 1.77 16.50
N ALA A 366 32.53 1.51 15.24
CA ALA A 366 31.79 1.99 14.08
C ALA A 366 30.37 1.39 14.03
N LEU A 367 30.26 0.06 14.20
CA LEU A 367 28.98 -0.66 14.22
C LEU A 367 28.07 -0.20 15.37
N ASN A 368 28.64 0.16 16.51
CA ASN A 368 27.92 0.73 17.64
C ASN A 368 27.60 2.22 17.47
N GLY A 369 27.55 2.72 16.22
CA GLY A 369 27.20 4.10 15.89
C GLY A 369 28.23 5.12 16.37
N ASN A 370 29.52 4.77 16.33
CA ASN A 370 30.63 5.58 16.83
C ASN A 370 30.48 5.97 18.31
N LYS A 371 29.88 5.09 19.11
CA LYS A 371 29.76 5.24 20.56
C LYS A 371 30.54 4.15 21.28
N VAL A 372 31.23 4.53 22.34
CA VAL A 372 31.89 3.58 23.24
C VAL A 372 30.84 2.82 24.05
N MET A 373 31.16 1.57 24.39
CA MET A 373 30.36 0.76 25.30
C MET A 373 30.47 1.32 26.72
N THR A 374 29.33 1.45 27.41
CA THR A 374 29.27 1.92 28.79
C THR A 374 29.74 0.85 29.78
N LEU A 375 30.06 1.29 31.01
CA LEU A 375 30.58 0.44 32.09
C LEU A 375 29.59 -0.64 32.58
N GLY A 376 28.29 -0.51 32.29
CA GLY A 376 27.28 -1.47 32.75
C GLY A 376 27.58 -2.90 32.29
N SER A 377 27.47 -3.86 33.21
CA SER A 377 27.87 -5.25 32.96
C SER A 377 26.95 -5.99 31.98
N VAL A 378 25.66 -5.65 31.96
CA VAL A 378 24.66 -6.28 31.07
C VAL A 378 23.70 -5.23 30.52
N TYR A 379 23.65 -5.07 29.20
CA TYR A 379 22.65 -4.24 28.52
C TYR A 379 22.51 -4.62 27.05
N ARG A 380 21.39 -4.24 26.43
CA ARG A 380 21.11 -4.54 25.02
C ARG A 380 21.90 -3.62 24.09
N LEU A 381 22.52 -4.19 23.06
CA LEU A 381 23.21 -3.45 22.00
C LEU A 381 22.24 -3.14 20.86
N ASN A 382 21.34 -2.18 21.08
CA ASN A 382 20.29 -1.83 20.11
C ASN A 382 20.78 -1.28 18.77
N ARG A 383 22.08 -1.01 18.62
CA ARG A 383 22.69 -0.47 17.38
C ARG A 383 23.35 -1.55 16.53
N ILE A 384 23.59 -2.73 17.10
CA ILE A 384 24.21 -3.84 16.40
C ILE A 384 23.09 -4.78 15.98
N THR A 385 23.03 -5.08 14.69
CA THR A 385 22.04 -5.98 14.13
C THR A 385 22.52 -7.42 14.18
N LEU A 386 21.61 -8.38 13.99
CA LEU A 386 21.98 -9.78 13.85
C LEU A 386 22.96 -9.96 12.67
N SER A 387 22.70 -9.31 11.53
CA SER A 387 23.57 -9.34 10.34
C SER A 387 25.00 -8.89 10.65
N ASP A 388 25.18 -7.85 11.46
CA ASP A 388 26.52 -7.40 11.89
C ASP A 388 27.25 -8.48 12.68
N VAL A 389 26.55 -9.12 13.63
CA VAL A 389 27.13 -10.21 14.44
C VAL A 389 27.54 -11.39 13.56
N LEU A 390 26.73 -11.74 12.56
CA LEU A 390 27.05 -12.82 11.64
C LEU A 390 28.22 -12.49 10.73
N HIS A 391 28.31 -11.26 10.24
CA HIS A 391 29.47 -10.82 9.46
C HIS A 391 30.75 -10.94 10.30
N MET A 392 30.69 -10.58 11.59
CA MET A 392 31.81 -10.80 12.51
C MET A 392 32.14 -12.30 12.66
N ILE A 393 31.14 -13.17 12.84
CA ILE A 393 31.36 -14.61 12.94
C ILE A 393 31.99 -15.16 11.65
N GLN A 394 31.46 -14.83 10.47
CA GLN A 394 31.96 -15.28 9.17
C GLN A 394 33.37 -14.78 8.87
N LYS A 395 33.66 -13.52 9.23
CA LYS A 395 34.99 -12.91 9.08
C LYS A 395 36.07 -13.72 9.77
N HIS A 396 35.75 -14.30 10.93
CA HIS A 396 36.70 -15.06 11.73
C HIS A 396 36.57 -16.60 11.59
N ASN A 397 35.40 -17.10 11.17
CA ASN A 397 35.11 -18.51 10.89
C ASN A 397 34.33 -18.64 9.56
N PRO A 398 35.03 -18.73 8.41
CA PRO A 398 34.42 -18.64 7.07
C PRO A 398 33.68 -19.91 6.60
N SER A 399 33.24 -20.79 7.51
CA SER A 399 32.44 -21.95 7.14
C SER A 399 31.05 -21.51 6.63
N PRO A 400 30.55 -22.08 5.53
CA PRO A 400 29.23 -21.73 5.01
C PRO A 400 28.15 -22.25 5.97
N SER A 401 27.52 -21.34 6.71
CA SER A 401 26.41 -21.70 7.57
C SER A 401 25.09 -21.61 6.82
N SER A 402 24.32 -22.69 6.83
CA SER A 402 22.95 -22.76 6.32
C SER A 402 21.90 -22.27 7.34
N ALA A 403 22.34 -21.82 8.52
CA ALA A 403 21.49 -21.41 9.64
C ALA A 403 20.61 -20.18 9.34
N ILE A 404 21.08 -19.33 8.43
CA ILE A 404 20.54 -17.98 8.26
C ILE A 404 20.47 -17.67 6.77
N GLN A 405 19.30 -17.23 6.35
CA GLN A 405 18.99 -16.90 4.96
C GLN A 405 18.70 -15.41 4.86
N GLU A 406 19.15 -14.80 3.77
CA GLU A 406 18.68 -13.44 3.43
C GLU A 406 17.16 -13.44 3.35
N ASN A 407 16.56 -12.38 3.89
CA ASN A 407 15.12 -12.28 3.92
C ASN A 407 14.58 -11.84 2.57
N SER A 408 14.26 -12.81 1.71
CA SER A 408 13.59 -12.58 0.43
C SER A 408 12.06 -12.57 0.53
N ASN A 409 11.50 -12.70 1.75
CA ASN A 409 10.04 -12.65 1.92
C ASN A 409 9.54 -11.26 1.59
N ARG A 410 8.33 -11.18 1.05
CA ARG A 410 7.69 -9.91 0.73
C ARG A 410 6.87 -9.41 1.89
N TYR A 411 6.94 -8.12 2.13
CA TYR A 411 6.28 -7.42 3.22
C TYR A 411 5.37 -6.36 2.64
N VAL A 412 4.15 -6.19 3.13
CA VAL A 412 3.19 -5.19 2.66
C VAL A 412 2.80 -4.25 3.79
N PHE A 413 3.06 -2.96 3.61
CA PHE A 413 2.63 -1.91 4.52
C PHE A 413 1.42 -1.18 3.95
N ILE A 414 0.27 -1.32 4.61
CA ILE A 414 -1.00 -0.74 4.17
C ILE A 414 -1.25 0.58 4.89
N ILE A 415 -1.54 1.63 4.12
CA ILE A 415 -1.86 2.97 4.61
C ILE A 415 -3.27 3.35 4.14
N ASP A 416 -4.23 3.22 5.03
CA ASP A 416 -5.61 3.62 4.75
C ASP A 416 -5.77 5.14 4.89
N GLU A 417 -6.61 5.74 4.06
CA GLU A 417 -6.89 7.17 4.05
C GLU A 417 -5.62 8.04 3.98
N ILE A 418 -4.67 7.67 3.11
CA ILE A 418 -3.33 8.29 3.06
C ILE A 418 -3.39 9.81 2.89
N ASN A 419 -4.42 10.32 2.22
CA ASN A 419 -4.57 11.75 2.01
C ASN A 419 -4.94 12.50 3.30
N ARG A 420 -5.61 11.89 4.29
CA ARG A 420 -6.05 12.55 5.54
C ARG A 420 -4.92 13.07 6.42
N GLY A 421 -3.68 12.61 6.21
CA GLY A 421 -2.48 13.10 6.89
C GLY A 421 -1.68 14.08 6.04
N ASN A 422 -0.84 14.90 6.68
CA ASN A 422 0.17 15.68 5.95
C ASN A 422 1.31 14.74 5.52
N ILE A 423 1.19 14.16 4.33
CA ILE A 423 2.07 13.09 3.87
C ILE A 423 3.53 13.55 3.80
N SER A 424 3.80 14.78 3.36
CA SER A 424 5.16 15.33 3.31
C SER A 424 5.79 15.42 4.71
N LYS A 425 5.00 15.78 5.73
CA LYS A 425 5.45 15.79 7.12
C LYS A 425 5.63 14.38 7.69
N ILE A 426 4.75 13.43 7.35
CA ILE A 426 4.77 12.06 7.86
C ILE A 426 5.96 11.27 7.28
N PHE A 427 6.15 11.33 5.96
CA PHE A 427 7.23 10.61 5.29
C PHE A 427 8.58 11.31 5.46
N GLY A 428 8.61 12.65 5.58
CA GLY A 428 9.87 13.39 5.70
C GLY A 428 10.85 13.03 4.58
N GLU A 429 12.03 12.55 4.97
CA GLU A 429 13.11 12.11 4.09
C GLU A 429 12.78 10.82 3.31
N LEU A 430 11.81 10.02 3.78
CA LEU A 430 11.42 8.77 3.14
C LEU A 430 10.78 8.96 1.78
N ILE A 431 10.29 10.16 1.47
CA ILE A 431 9.65 10.42 0.19
C ILE A 431 10.57 10.07 -0.98
N THR A 432 11.89 10.12 -0.80
CA THR A 432 12.86 9.68 -1.82
C THR A 432 13.18 8.19 -1.72
N LEU A 433 13.23 7.64 -0.50
CA LEU A 433 13.61 6.24 -0.26
C LEU A 433 12.56 5.22 -0.73
N ILE A 434 11.29 5.60 -0.80
CA ILE A 434 10.24 4.71 -1.29
C ILE A 434 10.31 4.44 -2.79
N GLU A 435 11.09 5.23 -3.53
CA GLU A 435 11.28 5.09 -4.97
C GLU A 435 11.98 3.77 -5.29
N PRO A 436 11.46 2.92 -6.21
CA PRO A 436 11.97 1.57 -6.42
C PRO A 436 13.49 1.48 -6.63
N THR A 437 14.09 2.37 -7.42
CA THR A 437 15.53 2.33 -7.71
C THR A 437 16.41 2.72 -6.52
N LYS A 438 15.86 3.43 -5.52
CA LYS A 438 16.57 3.96 -4.36
C LYS A 438 16.56 3.04 -3.14
N ARG A 439 15.88 1.91 -3.24
CA ARG A 439 15.72 0.95 -2.15
C ARG A 439 16.96 0.12 -1.90
N ILE A 440 17.05 -0.46 -0.70
CA ILE A 440 18.14 -1.37 -0.34
C ILE A 440 18.09 -2.59 -1.27
N GLY A 441 19.24 -2.95 -1.84
CA GLY A 441 19.38 -4.03 -2.82
C GLY A 441 19.15 -3.63 -4.28
N GLN A 442 18.93 -2.34 -4.57
CA GLN A 442 18.75 -1.82 -5.93
C GLN A 442 19.95 -1.02 -6.43
N ALA A 443 20.06 -0.83 -7.75
CA ALA A 443 21.24 -0.25 -8.39
C ALA A 443 21.59 1.18 -7.93
N GLU A 444 20.59 1.97 -7.53
CA GLU A 444 20.77 3.32 -7.02
C GLU A 444 20.44 3.43 -5.52
N GLU A 445 20.71 2.35 -4.76
CA GLU A 445 20.49 2.27 -3.31
C GLU A 445 20.88 3.56 -2.59
N LEU A 446 19.96 4.06 -1.76
CA LEU A 446 20.15 5.26 -0.97
C LEU A 446 19.79 4.98 0.49
N LYS A 447 20.64 5.43 1.40
CA LYS A 447 20.35 5.54 2.84
C LYS A 447 20.39 7.01 3.23
N VAL A 448 19.52 7.41 4.16
CA VAL A 448 19.50 8.75 4.75
C VAL A 448 19.78 8.67 6.24
N ARG A 449 20.43 9.68 6.79
CA ARG A 449 20.66 9.78 8.23
C ARG A 449 19.44 10.37 8.91
N LEU A 450 18.82 9.63 9.82
CA LEU A 450 17.61 10.07 10.51
C LEU A 450 17.91 11.18 11.54
N PRO A 451 17.03 12.18 11.71
CA PRO A 451 17.29 13.37 12.52
C PRO A 451 17.36 13.10 14.03
N TYR A 452 16.58 12.15 14.57
CA TYR A 452 16.57 11.90 16.01
C TYR A 452 17.68 10.92 16.40
N SER A 453 17.68 9.71 15.81
CA SER A 453 18.62 8.64 16.16
C SER A 453 20.02 8.85 15.60
N GLN A 454 20.16 9.67 14.54
CA GLN A 454 21.41 9.90 13.82
C GLN A 454 21.98 8.63 13.16
N VAL A 455 21.14 7.61 12.95
CA VAL A 455 21.46 6.34 12.29
C VAL A 455 21.04 6.39 10.82
N GLU A 456 21.77 5.68 9.95
CA GLU A 456 21.39 5.53 8.54
C GLU A 456 20.20 4.58 8.38
N PHE A 457 19.25 4.96 7.53
CA PHE A 457 18.04 4.21 7.24
C PHE A 457 17.76 4.20 5.74
N GLY A 458 17.30 3.07 5.23
CA GLY A 458 16.77 2.93 3.87
C GLY A 458 15.56 2.01 3.86
N VAL A 459 14.81 2.02 2.75
CA VAL A 459 13.63 1.16 2.60
C VAL A 459 14.05 -0.11 1.84
N PRO A 460 13.84 -1.31 2.41
CA PRO A 460 14.16 -2.57 1.73
C PRO A 460 13.38 -2.80 0.44
N ASP A 461 14.00 -3.43 -0.57
CA ASP A 461 13.31 -3.72 -1.84
C ASP A 461 12.10 -4.65 -1.66
N ASN A 462 12.15 -5.55 -0.68
CA ASN A 462 11.08 -6.51 -0.39
C ASN A 462 9.87 -5.92 0.35
N VAL A 463 9.87 -4.61 0.68
CA VAL A 463 8.74 -3.89 1.29
C VAL A 463 7.84 -3.27 0.22
N TYR A 464 6.55 -3.56 0.21
CA TYR A 464 5.55 -2.99 -0.68
C TYR A 464 4.69 -2.00 0.11
N ILE A 465 4.30 -0.88 -0.50
CA ILE A 465 3.41 0.10 0.12
C ILE A 465 2.08 0.11 -0.64
N LEU A 466 0.99 -0.10 0.09
CA LEU A 466 -0.35 -0.11 -0.46
C LEU A 466 -1.20 0.96 0.24
N GLY A 467 -1.50 2.04 -0.46
CA GLY A 467 -2.34 3.11 0.04
C GLY A 467 -3.80 2.99 -0.41
N THR A 468 -4.72 3.55 0.37
CA THR A 468 -6.07 3.90 -0.11
C THR A 468 -6.30 5.41 -0.01
N MET A 469 -7.10 5.95 -0.92
CA MET A 469 -7.44 7.38 -0.95
C MET A 469 -8.90 7.58 -1.40
N ASN A 470 -9.70 8.24 -0.57
CA ASN A 470 -11.00 8.75 -0.99
C ASN A 470 -10.81 10.06 -1.76
N THR A 471 -11.38 10.13 -2.97
CA THR A 471 -11.27 11.32 -3.82
C THR A 471 -12.38 12.35 -3.62
N ALA A 472 -13.49 11.97 -3.00
CA ALA A 472 -14.60 12.88 -2.68
C ALA A 472 -14.23 13.91 -1.58
N ASP A 473 -13.30 13.56 -0.69
CA ASP A 473 -12.90 14.43 0.41
C ASP A 473 -12.10 15.66 -0.07
N ARG A 474 -12.80 16.78 -0.31
CA ARG A 474 -12.21 18.06 -0.72
C ARG A 474 -11.50 18.81 0.42
N SER A 475 -11.75 18.43 1.67
CA SER A 475 -11.16 19.03 2.89
C SER A 475 -9.72 18.59 3.16
N ILE A 476 -9.17 17.72 2.32
CA ILE A 476 -7.92 17.02 2.54
C ILE A 476 -6.77 17.63 1.71
N ALA A 477 -5.55 17.58 2.25
CA ALA A 477 -4.34 17.99 1.54
C ALA A 477 -4.23 17.26 0.19
N ARG A 478 -4.14 18.03 -0.91
CA ARG A 478 -3.86 17.48 -2.23
C ARG A 478 -2.54 16.71 -2.17
N LEU A 479 -2.54 15.48 -2.67
CA LEU A 479 -1.36 14.63 -2.68
C LEU A 479 -0.23 15.32 -3.46
N ASP A 480 0.93 15.48 -2.83
CA ASP A 480 2.07 16.15 -3.43
C ASP A 480 2.48 15.45 -4.74
N THR A 481 2.82 16.24 -5.76
CA THR A 481 3.45 15.79 -7.01
C THR A 481 4.61 14.81 -6.79
N ALA A 482 5.40 15.02 -5.73
CA ALA A 482 6.52 14.15 -5.37
C ALA A 482 6.09 12.73 -4.95
N LEU A 483 4.93 12.57 -4.32
CA LEU A 483 4.36 11.25 -4.02
C LEU A 483 3.67 10.66 -5.24
N ARG A 484 2.99 11.49 -6.03
CA ARG A 484 2.29 11.03 -7.24
C ARG A 484 3.22 10.32 -8.22
N ARG A 485 4.47 10.76 -8.34
CA ARG A 485 5.48 10.10 -9.20
C ARG A 485 6.03 8.76 -8.65
N ARG A 486 5.77 8.45 -7.37
CA ARG A 486 6.33 7.27 -6.67
C ARG A 486 5.31 6.20 -6.36
N PHE A 487 4.02 6.50 -6.55
CA PHE A 487 2.93 5.55 -6.45
C PHE A 487 2.35 5.28 -7.83
N ARG A 488 2.02 4.01 -8.09
CA ARG A 488 1.16 3.63 -9.20
C ARG A 488 -0.29 3.80 -8.77
N PHE A 489 -1.04 4.60 -9.52
CA PHE A 489 -2.43 4.91 -9.20
C PHE A 489 -3.35 3.87 -9.83
N ALA A 490 -4.10 3.15 -8.99
CA ALA A 490 -5.11 2.21 -9.42
C ALA A 490 -6.50 2.79 -9.09
N GLU A 491 -7.21 3.19 -10.13
CA GLU A 491 -8.54 3.79 -10.01
C GLU A 491 -9.58 2.71 -9.70
N MET A 492 -10.47 3.01 -8.76
CA MET A 492 -11.56 2.15 -8.33
C MET A 492 -12.87 2.92 -8.39
N MET A 493 -13.53 2.84 -9.54
CA MET A 493 -14.84 3.44 -9.78
C MET A 493 -15.98 2.53 -9.28
N PRO A 494 -17.19 3.09 -9.06
CA PRO A 494 -18.36 2.26 -8.80
C PRO A 494 -18.58 1.27 -9.94
N ASP A 495 -18.70 0.00 -9.56
CA ASP A 495 -19.12 -1.10 -10.43
C ASP A 495 -20.54 -1.58 -10.04
N PRO A 496 -21.60 -1.07 -10.71
CA PRO A 496 -22.96 -1.55 -10.49
C PRO A 496 -23.17 -3.02 -10.87
N GLY A 497 -22.29 -3.62 -11.67
CA GLY A 497 -22.42 -5.03 -12.11
C GLY A 497 -22.38 -6.01 -10.94
N LEU A 498 -21.72 -5.66 -9.84
CA LEU A 498 -21.69 -6.44 -8.60
C LEU A 498 -23.06 -6.55 -7.90
N LEU A 499 -24.07 -5.80 -8.35
CA LEU A 499 -25.44 -5.86 -7.83
C LEU A 499 -26.38 -6.70 -8.70
N GLN A 500 -25.90 -7.31 -9.80
CA GLN A 500 -26.73 -8.01 -10.77
C GLN A 500 -27.51 -9.19 -10.17
N ASP A 501 -26.91 -9.92 -9.24
CA ASP A 501 -27.50 -11.09 -8.61
C ASP A 501 -28.39 -10.75 -7.40
N ILE A 502 -28.47 -9.48 -7.01
CA ILE A 502 -29.26 -9.02 -5.86
C ILE A 502 -30.65 -8.60 -6.34
N GLN A 503 -31.68 -9.31 -5.88
CA GLN A 503 -33.07 -9.09 -6.29
C GLN A 503 -33.91 -8.50 -5.14
N VAL A 504 -34.16 -7.20 -5.17
CA VAL A 504 -35.06 -6.51 -4.21
C VAL A 504 -36.39 -6.21 -4.90
N ALA A 505 -37.43 -6.96 -4.54
CA ALA A 505 -38.71 -6.94 -5.25
C ALA A 505 -38.49 -7.13 -6.78
N ASP A 506 -39.01 -6.23 -7.61
CA ASP A 506 -38.87 -6.18 -9.06
C ASP A 506 -38.05 -4.94 -9.51
N LEU A 507 -37.06 -4.54 -8.70
CA LEU A 507 -36.19 -3.38 -8.94
C LEU A 507 -34.86 -3.78 -9.59
N ASP A 508 -34.46 -3.04 -10.62
CA ASP A 508 -33.13 -3.13 -11.22
C ASP A 508 -32.14 -2.21 -10.48
N LEU A 509 -31.39 -2.78 -9.52
CA LEU A 509 -30.40 -2.05 -8.73
C LEU A 509 -29.22 -1.55 -9.59
N VAL A 510 -28.86 -2.29 -10.64
CA VAL A 510 -27.78 -1.92 -11.57
C VAL A 510 -28.17 -0.66 -12.32
N ALA A 511 -29.37 -0.62 -12.91
CA ALA A 511 -29.89 0.55 -13.60
C ALA A 511 -30.09 1.74 -12.65
N MET A 512 -30.57 1.50 -11.43
CA MET A 512 -30.76 2.53 -10.40
C MET A 512 -29.44 3.23 -10.05
N LEU A 513 -28.42 2.48 -9.64
CA LEU A 513 -27.12 3.05 -9.26
C LEU A 513 -26.45 3.72 -10.46
N THR A 514 -26.51 3.12 -11.64
CA THR A 514 -25.97 3.69 -12.89
C THR A 514 -26.61 5.04 -13.20
N LYS A 515 -27.93 5.15 -13.13
CA LYS A 515 -28.65 6.40 -13.42
C LYS A 515 -28.36 7.48 -12.37
N MET A 516 -28.35 7.12 -11.09
CA MET A 516 -27.99 8.03 -10.00
C MET A 516 -26.58 8.58 -10.17
N ASN A 517 -25.60 7.69 -10.41
CA ASN A 517 -24.21 8.09 -10.62
C ASN A 517 -24.05 8.97 -11.86
N ARG A 518 -24.76 8.69 -12.95
CA ARG A 518 -24.73 9.56 -14.14
C ARG A 518 -25.28 10.96 -13.85
N ARG A 519 -26.33 11.08 -13.02
CA ARG A 519 -26.87 12.38 -12.60
C ARG A 519 -25.90 13.12 -11.69
N ILE A 520 -25.29 12.43 -10.73
CA ILE A 520 -24.27 13.01 -9.84
C ILE A 520 -23.06 13.51 -10.64
N GLU A 521 -22.56 12.74 -11.59
CA GLU A 521 -21.43 13.12 -12.44
C GLU A 521 -21.70 14.43 -13.22
N VAL A 522 -22.93 14.64 -13.67
CA VAL A 522 -23.35 15.86 -14.38
C VAL A 522 -23.57 17.04 -13.44
N LEU A 523 -24.17 16.81 -12.27
CA LEU A 523 -24.51 17.86 -11.31
C LEU A 523 -23.32 18.27 -10.42
N TYR A 524 -22.31 17.41 -10.32
CA TYR A 524 -21.17 17.62 -9.44
C TYR A 524 -19.85 17.23 -10.12
N ASP A 525 -19.41 15.98 -9.99
CA ASP A 525 -18.26 15.41 -10.71
C ASP A 525 -18.24 13.87 -10.57
N ARG A 526 -17.29 13.23 -11.26
CA ARG A 526 -17.09 11.76 -11.23
C ARG A 526 -16.60 11.22 -9.88
N GLU A 527 -15.90 12.05 -9.08
CA GLU A 527 -15.24 11.64 -7.82
C GLU A 527 -16.25 11.50 -6.67
N HIS A 528 -17.46 12.04 -6.85
CA HIS A 528 -18.57 11.95 -5.89
C HIS A 528 -19.63 10.93 -6.29
N THR A 529 -19.34 10.05 -7.25
CA THR A 529 -20.24 8.95 -7.56
C THR A 529 -20.37 8.00 -6.37
N ILE A 530 -21.53 7.36 -6.23
CA ILE A 530 -21.85 6.45 -5.13
C ILE A 530 -21.33 5.05 -5.49
N GLY A 531 -20.53 4.47 -4.60
CA GLY A 531 -20.01 3.12 -4.76
C GLY A 531 -21.05 2.02 -4.48
N HIS A 532 -20.85 0.84 -5.07
CA HIS A 532 -21.73 -0.32 -4.90
C HIS A 532 -21.74 -0.89 -3.47
N ALA A 533 -20.71 -0.64 -2.66
CA ALA A 533 -20.58 -1.26 -1.33
C ALA A 533 -21.71 -0.88 -0.38
N TYR A 534 -22.35 0.29 -0.57
CA TYR A 534 -23.54 0.68 0.19
C TYR A 534 -24.72 -0.28 -0.01
N PHE A 535 -24.78 -0.94 -1.16
CA PHE A 535 -25.87 -1.82 -1.56
C PHE A 535 -25.56 -3.31 -1.34
N LEU A 536 -24.29 -3.69 -1.14
CA LEU A 536 -23.89 -5.08 -0.89
C LEU A 536 -24.59 -5.74 0.32
N PRO A 537 -24.95 -5.05 1.42
CA PRO A 537 -25.73 -5.66 2.49
C PRO A 537 -27.07 -6.26 2.04
N LEU A 538 -27.62 -5.83 0.90
CA LEU A 538 -28.83 -6.40 0.30
C LEU A 538 -28.63 -7.84 -0.20
N ALA A 539 -27.40 -8.29 -0.40
CA ALA A 539 -27.13 -9.70 -0.72
C ALA A 539 -27.58 -10.63 0.43
N SER A 540 -27.48 -10.15 1.68
CA SER A 540 -27.90 -10.91 2.87
C SER A 540 -29.36 -10.69 3.24
N ASP A 541 -29.88 -9.47 3.05
CA ASP A 541 -31.28 -9.10 3.29
C ASP A 541 -31.82 -8.29 2.10
N PRO A 542 -32.34 -8.95 1.05
CA PRO A 542 -32.82 -8.32 -0.17
C PRO A 542 -34.26 -7.78 -0.02
N SER A 543 -34.54 -7.06 1.06
CA SER A 543 -35.86 -6.48 1.33
C SER A 543 -35.95 -5.01 0.92
N LEU A 544 -37.15 -4.57 0.57
CA LEU A 544 -37.43 -3.14 0.33
C LEU A 544 -37.18 -2.31 1.59
N GLU A 545 -37.42 -2.88 2.77
CA GLU A 545 -37.16 -2.23 4.06
C GLU A 545 -35.67 -1.96 4.25
N ASN A 546 -34.81 -2.93 3.95
CA ASN A 546 -33.36 -2.73 4.00
C ASN A 546 -32.87 -1.73 2.94
N LEU A 547 -33.43 -1.77 1.73
CA LEU A 547 -33.13 -0.76 0.69
C LEU A 547 -33.52 0.65 1.14
N ALA A 548 -34.71 0.81 1.74
CA ALA A 548 -35.16 2.05 2.34
C ALA A 548 -34.22 2.52 3.46
N HIS A 549 -33.77 1.60 4.32
CA HIS A 549 -32.82 1.89 5.39
C HIS A 549 -31.48 2.39 4.84
N ILE A 550 -30.93 1.74 3.81
CA ILE A 550 -29.70 2.19 3.11
C ILE A 550 -29.88 3.60 2.55
N PHE A 551 -31.01 3.86 1.89
CA PHE A 551 -31.25 5.19 1.32
C PHE A 551 -31.34 6.28 2.39
N LYS A 552 -32.07 6.05 3.48
CA LYS A 552 -32.28 7.04 4.54
C LYS A 552 -31.03 7.33 5.36
N ASN A 553 -30.25 6.31 5.65
CA ASN A 553 -29.16 6.41 6.63
C ASN A 553 -27.77 6.53 6.00
N ALA A 554 -27.63 6.23 4.70
CA ALA A 554 -26.35 6.34 4.00
C ALA A 554 -26.45 7.22 2.76
N ILE A 555 -27.35 6.90 1.82
CA ILE A 555 -27.35 7.55 0.50
C ILE A 555 -27.82 9.00 0.57
N LEU A 556 -28.92 9.28 1.27
CA LEU A 556 -29.46 10.63 1.41
C LEU A 556 -28.52 11.55 2.21
N PRO A 557 -27.99 11.14 3.39
CA PRO A 557 -26.96 11.90 4.09
C PRO A 557 -25.72 12.18 3.25
N LEU A 558 -25.25 11.21 2.47
CA LEU A 558 -24.10 11.40 1.58
C LEU A 558 -24.39 12.44 0.50
N MET A 559 -25.58 12.41 -0.12
CA MET A 559 -25.97 13.43 -1.10
C MET A 559 -26.19 14.80 -0.47
N GLN A 560 -26.70 14.88 0.77
CA GLN A 560 -26.81 16.12 1.54
C GLN A 560 -25.43 16.77 1.71
N GLU A 561 -24.42 15.99 2.07
CA GLU A 561 -23.03 16.46 2.15
C GLU A 561 -22.50 16.93 0.78
N TYR A 562 -22.66 16.11 -0.27
CA TYR A 562 -22.13 16.41 -1.60
C TYR A 562 -22.72 17.67 -2.22
N PHE A 563 -24.00 17.90 -2.00
CA PHE A 563 -24.72 19.04 -2.56
C PHE A 563 -24.86 20.20 -1.58
N TYR A 564 -24.18 20.18 -0.42
CA TYR A 564 -24.26 21.23 0.61
C TYR A 564 -25.71 21.56 0.99
N GLU A 565 -26.52 20.54 1.26
CA GLU A 565 -27.96 20.66 1.57
C GLU A 565 -28.82 21.23 0.41
N ASP A 566 -28.34 21.27 -0.84
CA ASP A 566 -29.15 21.63 -2.01
C ASP A 566 -30.10 20.47 -2.39
N TYR A 567 -31.26 20.45 -1.72
CA TYR A 567 -32.31 19.45 -1.91
C TYR A 567 -32.90 19.47 -3.33
N HIS A 568 -32.77 20.57 -4.08
CA HIS A 568 -33.21 20.59 -5.47
C HIS A 568 -32.35 19.64 -6.32
N LYS A 569 -31.02 19.70 -6.17
CA LYS A 569 -30.11 18.75 -6.84
C LYS A 569 -30.33 17.32 -6.39
N ILE A 570 -30.58 17.08 -5.11
CA ILE A 570 -30.90 15.74 -4.60
C ILE A 570 -32.17 15.19 -5.28
N ARG A 571 -33.22 16.01 -5.41
CA ARG A 571 -34.45 15.65 -6.13
C ARG A 571 -34.19 15.34 -7.60
N LEU A 572 -33.28 16.05 -8.26
CA LEU A 572 -32.87 15.74 -9.63
C LEU A 572 -32.17 14.37 -9.69
N VAL A 573 -31.23 14.07 -8.79
CA VAL A 573 -30.55 12.76 -8.70
C VAL A 573 -31.54 11.63 -8.48
N LEU A 574 -32.49 11.80 -7.56
CA LEU A 574 -33.53 10.83 -7.25
C LEU A 574 -34.65 10.76 -8.31
N GLY A 575 -34.66 11.67 -9.29
CA GLY A 575 -35.68 11.72 -10.34
C GLY A 575 -37.06 12.17 -9.85
N ASP A 576 -37.14 12.86 -8.71
CA ASP A 576 -38.42 13.24 -8.07
C ASP A 576 -39.28 14.17 -8.95
N LEU A 577 -38.66 15.00 -9.80
CA LEU A 577 -39.40 15.87 -10.72
C LEU A 577 -40.24 15.08 -11.76
N ASN A 578 -39.91 13.80 -11.95
CA ASN A 578 -40.61 12.91 -12.88
C ASN A 578 -41.61 11.95 -12.18
N LYS A 579 -41.84 12.14 -10.88
CA LYS A 579 -42.69 11.28 -10.07
C LYS A 579 -43.98 11.99 -9.67
N ALA A 580 -45.03 11.20 -9.44
CA ALA A 580 -46.23 11.73 -8.79
C ALA A 580 -45.88 12.22 -7.37
N TYR A 581 -46.62 13.21 -6.86
CA TYR A 581 -46.29 13.87 -5.59
C TYR A 581 -46.11 12.87 -4.42
N ASN A 582 -46.94 11.84 -4.34
CA ASN A 582 -46.85 10.78 -3.30
C ASN A 582 -45.64 9.83 -3.45
N GLU A 583 -45.01 9.79 -4.63
CA GLU A 583 -43.87 8.93 -4.95
C GLU A 583 -42.52 9.67 -4.86
N GLN A 584 -42.54 11.01 -4.70
CA GLN A 584 -41.33 11.80 -4.50
C GLN A 584 -40.71 11.47 -3.15
N PHE A 585 -39.39 11.24 -3.11
CA PHE A 585 -38.67 11.04 -1.86
C PHE A 585 -38.55 12.34 -1.06
N ILE A 586 -38.53 13.49 -1.75
CA ILE A 586 -38.41 14.82 -1.14
C ILE A 586 -39.47 15.74 -1.74
N HIS A 587 -40.36 16.25 -0.90
CA HIS A 587 -41.36 17.25 -1.27
C HIS A 587 -40.75 18.64 -1.25
N ALA A 588 -41.03 19.41 -2.29
CA ALA A 588 -40.81 20.86 -2.29
C ALA A 588 -42.13 21.55 -1.95
N LYS A 589 -42.14 22.38 -0.92
CA LYS A 589 -43.28 23.17 -0.47
C LYS A 589 -42.95 24.64 -0.61
N GLN A 590 -43.77 25.35 -1.37
CA GLN A 590 -43.70 26.81 -1.45
C GLN A 590 -43.95 27.41 -0.07
N ILE A 591 -43.09 28.34 0.33
CA ILE A 591 -43.18 29.05 1.59
C ILE A 591 -44.04 30.29 1.36
N ASP A 592 -45.16 30.40 2.06
CA ASP A 592 -45.91 31.65 2.13
C ASP A 592 -45.25 32.57 3.16
N VAL A 593 -44.28 33.36 2.68
CA VAL A 593 -43.50 34.30 3.51
C VAL A 593 -44.41 35.31 4.21
N THR A 594 -45.47 35.75 3.53
CA THR A 594 -46.47 36.67 4.05
C THR A 594 -47.30 36.08 5.17
N ASP A 595 -47.70 34.81 5.07
CA ASP A 595 -48.40 34.10 6.15
C ASP A 595 -47.48 33.85 7.36
N LEU A 596 -46.21 33.50 7.13
CA LEU A 596 -45.27 33.12 8.18
C LEU A 596 -44.68 34.31 8.95
N PHE A 597 -44.36 35.41 8.25
CA PHE A 597 -43.63 36.55 8.81
C PHE A 597 -44.40 37.89 8.70
N GLY A 598 -45.60 37.90 8.13
CA GLY A 598 -46.42 39.10 7.96
C GLY A 598 -45.88 40.03 6.87
N SER A 599 -46.07 41.35 7.05
CA SER A 599 -45.57 42.39 6.15
C SER A 599 -44.09 42.70 6.35
N ALA A 600 -43.25 41.68 6.54
CA ALA A 600 -41.80 41.79 6.50
C ALA A 600 -41.32 41.79 5.03
N SER A 601 -41.77 42.80 4.27
CA SER A 601 -41.58 42.94 2.82
C SER A 601 -40.14 43.27 2.39
N GLU A 602 -39.16 43.15 3.28
CA GLU A 602 -37.76 43.55 3.06
C GLU A 602 -36.74 42.49 3.50
N MET A 603 -37.17 41.29 3.93
CA MET A 603 -36.23 40.19 4.12
C MET A 603 -36.04 39.49 2.78
N ASP A 604 -34.90 39.73 2.14
CA ASP A 604 -34.40 38.97 0.98
C ASP A 604 -34.15 37.54 1.48
N LEU A 605 -35.18 36.69 1.38
CA LEU A 605 -35.06 35.27 1.71
C LEU A 605 -34.51 34.56 0.48
N ASP A 606 -33.31 33.98 0.61
CA ASP A 606 -32.63 33.26 -0.47
C ASP A 606 -33.45 32.06 -0.99
N ASP A 607 -34.35 31.49 -0.18
CA ASP A 607 -35.15 30.31 -0.51
C ASP A 607 -36.66 30.52 -0.31
N GLU A 608 -37.42 30.55 -1.42
CA GLU A 608 -38.90 30.54 -1.42
C GLU A 608 -39.49 29.12 -1.22
N VAL A 609 -38.63 28.10 -1.10
CA VAL A 609 -39.03 26.69 -1.09
C VAL A 609 -38.42 25.97 0.12
N SER A 610 -39.27 25.30 0.90
CA SER A 610 -38.86 24.37 1.94
C SER A 610 -38.92 22.93 1.44
N TYR A 611 -38.03 22.09 1.96
CA TYR A 611 -37.95 20.68 1.59
C TYR A 611 -38.30 19.77 2.77
N ALA A 612 -39.00 18.68 2.49
CA ALA A 612 -39.35 17.68 3.50
C ALA A 612 -39.19 16.27 2.94
N ILE A 613 -38.56 15.39 3.72
CA ILE A 613 -38.42 13.97 3.38
C ILE A 613 -39.80 13.29 3.46
N ASN A 614 -40.18 12.58 2.41
CA ASN A 614 -41.41 11.79 2.34
C ASN A 614 -41.12 10.34 2.75
N GLU A 615 -41.32 10.03 4.02
CA GLU A 615 -41.11 8.70 4.60
C GLU A 615 -41.91 7.58 3.90
N SER A 616 -43.07 7.92 3.33
CA SER A 616 -43.93 6.94 2.65
C SER A 616 -43.39 6.50 1.30
N ALA A 617 -42.62 7.34 0.59
CA ALA A 617 -42.03 7.01 -0.70
C ALA A 617 -41.01 5.86 -0.58
N PHE A 618 -40.28 5.78 0.53
CA PHE A 618 -39.33 4.69 0.78
C PHE A 618 -40.00 3.33 1.00
N LYS A 619 -41.32 3.30 1.22
CA LYS A 619 -42.10 2.05 1.30
C LYS A 619 -42.74 1.67 -0.04
N ASN A 620 -42.53 2.46 -1.08
CA ASN A 620 -43.14 2.29 -2.39
C ASN A 620 -42.10 1.85 -3.44
N PRO A 621 -42.17 0.61 -3.97
CA PRO A 621 -41.28 0.16 -5.04
C PRO A 621 -41.29 1.07 -6.28
N GLU A 622 -42.44 1.64 -6.64
CA GLU A 622 -42.55 2.52 -7.81
C GLU A 622 -41.69 3.80 -7.67
N ALA A 623 -41.54 4.31 -6.44
CA ALA A 623 -40.70 5.47 -6.17
C ALA A 623 -39.22 5.20 -6.52
N PHE A 624 -38.74 3.98 -6.25
CA PHE A 624 -37.40 3.52 -6.62
C PHE A 624 -37.30 3.21 -8.11
N ARG A 625 -38.29 2.54 -8.70
CA ARG A 625 -38.34 2.23 -10.14
C ARG A 625 -38.22 3.49 -10.99
N LYS A 626 -38.88 4.57 -10.60
CA LYS A 626 -38.85 5.87 -11.31
C LYS A 626 -37.52 6.62 -11.16
N ILE A 627 -36.57 6.13 -10.36
CA ILE A 627 -35.20 6.66 -10.36
C ILE A 627 -34.55 6.43 -11.73
N TYR A 628 -34.71 5.23 -12.32
CA TYR A 628 -33.99 4.82 -13.53
C TYR A 628 -34.86 4.62 -14.78
N SER A 629 -36.17 4.44 -14.63
CA SER A 629 -37.10 4.22 -15.77
C SER A 629 -37.48 5.49 -16.54
N VAL A 630 -37.01 6.68 -16.10
CA VAL A 630 -37.32 7.98 -16.74
C VAL A 630 -36.10 8.60 -17.43
#